data_AF-A0A1Q6L4C7-F1
#
_entry.id   AF-A0A1Q6L4C7-F1
#
_cell.length_a   1.000
_cell.length_b   1.000
_cell.length_c   1.000
_cell.angle_alpha   90.00
_cell.angle_beta   90.00
_cell.angle_gamma   90.00
#
_symmetry.space_group_name_H-M   'P 1'
#
loop_
_entity.id
_entity.type
_entity.pdbx_description
1 polymer ?
#
loop_
_entity_poly.entity_id
_entity_poly.type
_entity_poly.pdbx_seq_one_letter_code
_entity_poly.pdbx_strand_id
1 'polypeptide(L)'
;MEAKDVTEMKQNRNSREYVLEAVRKKGKLLEFAAPEFQDDEEVVKTALTQDGEAMEFVSKRLRNNKELVLLAINGAPWTACYASEALKADKEVIMESVKTYGQTLYYASERLRDDREVVKTAIENKGLIIKYASLRLRSDKELAEIAIKQDKRAYLFLSKELKQDEDIKKLIS
;
A
#
# COMPACT_ATOMS: atom_id res chain seq x y z
N MET A 1 -23.70 18.71 -6.45
CA MET A 1 -24.11 18.35 -7.82
C MET A 1 -23.19 17.23 -8.27
N GLU A 2 -23.74 16.11 -8.71
CA GLU A 2 -22.94 14.98 -9.22
C GLU A 2 -22.25 15.38 -10.53
N ALA A 3 -21.02 14.90 -10.74
CA ALA A 3 -20.27 15.22 -11.95
C ALA A 3 -20.91 14.55 -13.18
N LYS A 4 -20.80 15.21 -14.35
CA LYS A 4 -21.45 14.75 -15.59
C LYS A 4 -21.00 13.34 -16.00
N ASP A 5 -19.70 13.09 -15.91
CA ASP A 5 -19.09 11.79 -16.21
C ASP A 5 -19.62 10.65 -15.32
N VAL A 6 -19.85 10.92 -14.03
CA VAL A 6 -20.47 9.94 -13.11
C VAL A 6 -21.91 9.64 -13.49
N THR A 7 -22.68 10.67 -13.86
CA THR A 7 -24.08 10.50 -14.28
C THR A 7 -24.17 9.63 -15.54
N GLU A 8 -23.35 9.92 -16.54
CA GLU A 8 -23.32 9.15 -17.79
C GLU A 8 -22.81 7.72 -17.57
N MET A 9 -21.81 7.52 -16.72
CA MET A 9 -21.33 6.20 -16.33
C MET A 9 -22.42 5.36 -15.66
N LYS A 10 -23.20 5.93 -14.74
CA LYS A 10 -24.30 5.21 -14.08
C LYS A 10 -25.39 4.78 -15.05
N GLN A 11 -25.71 5.60 -16.05
CA GLN A 11 -26.69 5.27 -17.08
C GLN A 11 -26.22 4.14 -18.00
N ASN A 12 -24.91 4.07 -18.26
CA ASN A 12 -24.31 3.10 -19.19
C ASN A 12 -23.52 1.99 -18.50
N ARG A 13 -23.70 1.80 -17.19
CA ARG A 13 -22.87 0.92 -16.35
C ARG A 13 -22.83 -0.56 -16.75
N ASN A 14 -23.79 -1.01 -17.55
CA ASN A 14 -23.91 -2.37 -18.08
C ASN A 14 -23.37 -2.51 -19.53
N SER A 15 -22.92 -1.42 -20.16
CA SER A 15 -22.33 -1.45 -21.50
C SER A 15 -20.82 -1.58 -21.39
N ARG A 16 -20.28 -2.77 -21.69
CA ARG A 16 -18.84 -3.03 -21.59
C ARG A 16 -18.00 -2.02 -22.39
N GLU A 17 -18.43 -1.72 -23.62
CA GLU A 17 -17.75 -0.77 -24.51
C GLU A 17 -17.68 0.62 -23.88
N TYR A 18 -18.82 1.12 -23.37
CA TYR A 18 -18.88 2.42 -22.71
C TYR A 18 -18.01 2.43 -21.44
N VAL A 19 -18.12 1.39 -20.60
CA VAL A 19 -17.33 1.27 -19.36
C VAL A 19 -15.84 1.30 -19.69
N LEU A 20 -15.39 0.55 -20.70
CA LEU A 20 -14.00 0.50 -21.12
C LEU A 20 -13.49 1.87 -21.61
N GLU A 21 -14.30 2.61 -22.38
CA GLU A 21 -13.94 3.96 -22.81
C GLU A 21 -13.90 4.95 -21.63
N ALA A 22 -14.87 4.86 -20.71
CA ALA A 22 -14.97 5.73 -19.55
C ALA A 22 -13.76 5.55 -18.61
N VAL A 23 -13.41 4.31 -18.26
CA VAL A 23 -12.27 4.05 -17.36
C VAL A 23 -10.92 4.38 -18.01
N ARG A 24 -10.83 4.32 -19.35
CA ARG A 24 -9.64 4.78 -20.09
C ARG A 24 -9.41 6.29 -19.94
N LYS A 25 -10.48 7.08 -19.77
CA LYS A 25 -10.39 8.53 -19.53
C LYS A 25 -10.25 8.86 -18.04
N LYS A 26 -10.90 8.07 -17.17
CA LYS A 26 -10.89 8.25 -15.71
C LYS A 26 -11.15 6.91 -15.00
N GLY A 27 -10.09 6.26 -14.55
CA GLY A 27 -10.05 4.92 -13.99
C GLY A 27 -10.98 4.74 -12.79
N LYS A 28 -11.10 5.76 -11.93
CA LYS A 28 -12.03 5.76 -10.78
C LYS A 28 -13.51 5.63 -11.16
N LEU A 29 -13.89 5.85 -12.42
CA LEU A 29 -15.27 5.56 -12.86
C LEU A 29 -15.63 4.07 -12.76
N LEU A 30 -14.65 3.18 -12.58
CA LEU A 30 -14.85 1.76 -12.25
C LEU A 30 -15.78 1.56 -11.03
N GLU A 31 -15.78 2.49 -10.07
CA GLU A 31 -16.69 2.52 -8.92
C GLU A 31 -18.17 2.34 -9.33
N PHE A 32 -18.57 2.97 -10.44
CA PHE A 32 -19.96 3.03 -10.88
C PHE A 32 -20.33 1.94 -11.90
N ALA A 33 -19.35 1.16 -12.36
CA ALA A 33 -19.58 0.07 -13.29
C ALA A 33 -20.48 -1.03 -12.69
N ALA A 34 -21.05 -1.88 -13.52
CA ALA A 34 -21.65 -3.11 -13.05
C ALA A 34 -20.60 -4.00 -12.37
N PRO A 35 -20.96 -4.81 -11.34
CA PRO A 35 -20.00 -5.67 -10.64
C PRO A 35 -19.22 -6.62 -11.55
N GLU A 36 -19.82 -7.07 -12.65
CA GLU A 36 -19.15 -7.90 -13.67
C GLU A 36 -17.93 -7.21 -14.30
N PHE A 37 -17.94 -5.87 -14.44
CA PHE A 37 -16.82 -5.11 -14.99
C PHE A 37 -15.78 -4.69 -13.94
N GLN A 38 -16.16 -4.67 -12.66
CA GLN A 38 -15.20 -4.61 -11.55
C GLN A 38 -14.41 -5.93 -11.41
N ASP A 39 -14.90 -7.00 -12.06
CA ASP A 39 -14.30 -8.32 -12.10
C ASP A 39 -13.81 -8.72 -13.51
N ASP A 40 -13.91 -7.81 -14.51
CA ASP A 40 -13.38 -8.00 -15.87
C ASP A 40 -11.92 -7.54 -15.92
N GLU A 41 -11.02 -8.47 -16.23
CA GLU A 41 -9.58 -8.21 -16.19
C GLU A 41 -9.11 -7.12 -17.16
N GLU A 42 -9.71 -7.02 -18.36
CA GLU A 42 -9.32 -6.00 -19.34
C GLU A 42 -9.79 -4.60 -18.91
N VAL A 43 -11.04 -4.51 -18.43
CA VAL A 43 -11.59 -3.25 -17.89
C VAL A 43 -10.79 -2.80 -16.68
N VAL A 44 -10.52 -3.70 -15.74
CA VAL A 44 -9.74 -3.41 -14.54
C VAL A 44 -8.31 -3.01 -14.89
N LYS A 45 -7.63 -3.75 -15.76
CA LYS A 45 -6.27 -3.39 -16.21
C LYS A 45 -6.24 -2.01 -16.86
N THR A 46 -7.25 -1.69 -17.68
CA THR A 46 -7.38 -0.36 -18.29
C THR A 46 -7.56 0.73 -17.24
N ALA A 47 -8.44 0.51 -16.26
CA ALA A 47 -8.69 1.44 -15.17
C ALA A 47 -7.43 1.69 -14.32
N LEU A 48 -6.75 0.62 -13.91
CA LEU A 48 -5.52 0.68 -13.10
C LEU A 48 -4.34 1.31 -13.83
N THR A 49 -4.25 1.10 -15.16
CA THR A 49 -3.23 1.76 -15.98
C THR A 49 -3.46 3.26 -16.04
N GLN A 50 -4.71 3.71 -16.02
CA GLN A 50 -5.05 5.14 -16.02
C GLN A 50 -4.87 5.76 -14.63
N ASP A 51 -5.35 5.09 -13.58
CA ASP A 51 -5.27 5.51 -12.19
C ASP A 51 -5.21 4.29 -11.27
N GLY A 52 -4.05 4.08 -10.63
CA GLY A 52 -3.83 2.94 -9.72
C GLY A 52 -4.80 2.92 -8.53
N GLU A 53 -5.32 4.08 -8.13
CA GLU A 53 -6.30 4.18 -7.03
C GLU A 53 -7.64 3.50 -7.36
N ALA A 54 -7.91 3.18 -8.63
CA ALA A 54 -9.07 2.39 -9.03
C ALA A 54 -9.08 0.96 -8.42
N MET A 55 -7.96 0.49 -7.86
CA MET A 55 -7.86 -0.77 -7.10
C MET A 55 -8.89 -0.86 -5.96
N GLU A 56 -9.32 0.28 -5.41
CA GLU A 56 -10.38 0.35 -4.40
C GLU A 56 -11.70 -0.30 -4.85
N PHE A 57 -11.99 -0.31 -6.15
CA PHE A 57 -13.26 -0.78 -6.73
C PHE A 57 -13.13 -2.14 -7.43
N VAL A 58 -11.92 -2.68 -7.54
CA VAL A 58 -11.67 -3.98 -8.14
C VAL A 58 -12.30 -5.09 -7.29
N SER A 59 -12.80 -6.14 -7.91
CA SER A 59 -13.38 -7.30 -7.22
C SER A 59 -12.38 -7.96 -6.25
N LYS A 60 -12.89 -8.64 -5.21
CA LYS A 60 -12.03 -9.41 -4.29
C LYS A 60 -11.21 -10.49 -5.00
N ARG A 61 -11.75 -11.08 -6.07
CA ARG A 61 -11.08 -12.11 -6.89
C ARG A 61 -9.85 -11.52 -7.56
N LEU A 62 -9.99 -10.37 -8.23
CA LEU A 62 -8.89 -9.73 -8.96
C LEU A 62 -7.90 -9.02 -8.04
N ARG A 63 -8.26 -8.66 -6.80
CA ARG A 63 -7.29 -8.23 -5.76
C ARG A 63 -6.29 -9.30 -5.34
N ASN A 64 -6.49 -10.55 -5.77
CA ASN A 64 -5.52 -11.65 -5.62
C ASN A 64 -4.65 -11.84 -6.88
N ASN A 65 -4.87 -11.07 -7.95
CA ASN A 65 -4.01 -11.09 -9.13
C ASN A 65 -2.79 -10.19 -8.87
N LYS A 66 -1.62 -10.82 -8.77
CA LYS A 66 -0.35 -10.14 -8.47
C LYS A 66 0.01 -9.07 -9.51
N GLU A 67 -0.22 -9.32 -10.80
CA GLU A 67 0.10 -8.37 -11.87
C GLU A 67 -0.73 -7.09 -11.72
N LEU A 68 -2.04 -7.23 -11.51
CA LEU A 68 -2.94 -6.08 -11.32
C LEU A 68 -2.61 -5.30 -10.04
N VAL A 69 -2.25 -6.00 -8.95
CA VAL A 69 -1.82 -5.36 -7.71
C VAL A 69 -0.53 -4.57 -7.89
N LEU A 70 0.48 -5.14 -8.54
CA LEU A 70 1.73 -4.43 -8.82
C LEU A 70 1.51 -3.24 -9.77
N LEU A 71 0.64 -3.38 -10.76
CA LEU A 71 0.24 -2.28 -11.65
C LEU A 71 -0.37 -1.12 -10.85
N ALA A 72 -1.29 -1.40 -9.93
CA ALA A 72 -1.90 -0.40 -9.07
C ALA A 72 -0.87 0.27 -8.15
N ILE A 73 0.01 -0.51 -7.52
CA ILE A 73 1.07 -0.02 -6.63
C ILE A 73 2.02 0.93 -7.38
N ASN A 74 2.35 0.64 -8.64
CA ASN A 74 3.23 1.49 -9.43
C ASN A 74 2.65 2.89 -9.67
N GLY A 75 1.32 3.02 -9.82
CA GLY A 75 0.64 4.31 -9.93
C GLY A 75 0.30 4.96 -8.58
N ALA A 76 -0.05 4.15 -7.58
CA ALA A 76 -0.48 4.59 -6.26
C ALA A 76 -0.03 3.56 -5.20
N PRO A 77 1.18 3.72 -4.62
CA PRO A 77 1.79 2.70 -3.75
C PRO A 77 0.94 2.28 -2.55
N TRP A 78 0.15 3.20 -2.00
CA TRP A 78 -0.71 2.98 -0.85
C TRP A 78 -1.82 1.95 -1.11
N THR A 79 -2.15 1.67 -2.38
CA THR A 79 -3.18 0.70 -2.79
C THR A 79 -2.84 -0.76 -2.45
N ALA A 80 -1.60 -1.04 -2.03
CA ALA A 80 -1.21 -2.34 -1.46
C ALA A 80 -2.14 -2.79 -0.31
N CYS A 81 -2.80 -1.86 0.38
CA CYS A 81 -3.79 -2.17 1.42
C CYS A 81 -5.01 -2.95 0.92
N TYR A 82 -5.35 -2.82 -0.39
CA TYR A 82 -6.46 -3.53 -1.02
C TYR A 82 -6.08 -4.94 -1.49
N ALA A 83 -4.80 -5.28 -1.57
CA ALA A 83 -4.38 -6.61 -1.99
C ALA A 83 -4.97 -7.71 -1.10
N SER A 84 -5.09 -8.93 -1.63
CA SER A 84 -5.49 -10.08 -0.83
C SER A 84 -4.50 -10.33 0.33
N GLU A 85 -4.95 -11.04 1.37
CA GLU A 85 -4.05 -11.42 2.48
C GLU A 85 -2.84 -12.24 2.01
N ALA A 86 -3.01 -13.06 0.97
CA ALA A 86 -1.92 -13.80 0.35
C ALA A 86 -0.87 -12.85 -0.26
N LEU A 87 -1.30 -11.81 -0.96
CA LEU A 87 -0.39 -10.82 -1.56
C LEU A 87 0.17 -9.82 -0.53
N LYS A 88 -0.54 -9.53 0.57
CA LYS A 88 0.04 -8.82 1.72
C LYS A 88 1.11 -9.63 2.47
N ALA A 89 1.17 -10.94 2.24
CA ALA A 89 2.22 -11.83 2.70
C ALA A 89 3.32 -12.08 1.65
N ASP A 90 3.15 -11.56 0.43
CA ASP A 90 4.15 -11.62 -0.64
C ASP A 90 5.18 -10.51 -0.45
N LYS A 91 6.45 -10.90 -0.34
CA LYS A 91 7.54 -9.96 -0.07
C LYS A 91 7.74 -8.97 -1.22
N GLU A 92 7.59 -9.40 -2.47
CA GLU A 92 7.77 -8.55 -3.65
C GLU A 92 6.70 -7.46 -3.70
N VAL A 93 5.44 -7.83 -3.49
CA VAL A 93 4.31 -6.88 -3.46
C VAL A 93 4.51 -5.82 -2.37
N ILE A 94 4.86 -6.25 -1.16
CA ILE A 94 5.09 -5.33 -0.05
C ILE A 94 6.32 -4.46 -0.31
N MET A 95 7.42 -5.04 -0.80
CA MET A 95 8.65 -4.30 -1.11
C MET A 95 8.42 -3.22 -2.17
N GLU A 96 7.65 -3.50 -3.21
CA GLU A 96 7.38 -2.51 -4.26
C GLU A 96 6.67 -1.28 -3.71
N SER A 97 5.74 -1.49 -2.77
CA SER A 97 5.02 -0.40 -2.12
C SER A 97 5.83 0.31 -1.03
N VAL A 98 6.54 -0.42 -0.15
CA VAL A 98 7.27 0.21 0.97
C VAL A 98 8.45 1.06 0.53
N LYS A 99 9.01 0.87 -0.67
CA LYS A 99 10.06 1.72 -1.25
C LYS A 99 9.66 3.19 -1.30
N THR A 100 8.38 3.47 -1.52
CA THR A 100 7.86 4.84 -1.68
C THR A 100 6.81 5.20 -0.63
N TYR A 101 6.18 4.21 0.00
CA TYR A 101 5.14 4.38 1.01
C TYR A 101 5.34 3.46 2.22
N GLY A 102 6.17 3.89 3.18
CA GLY A 102 6.54 3.08 4.35
C GLY A 102 5.36 2.60 5.20
N GLN A 103 4.24 3.34 5.21
CA GLN A 103 3.00 2.95 5.90
C GLN A 103 2.45 1.59 5.44
N THR A 104 2.82 1.10 4.25
CA THR A 104 2.43 -0.24 3.78
C THR A 104 2.85 -1.35 4.75
N LEU A 105 3.91 -1.16 5.53
CA LEU A 105 4.32 -2.11 6.56
C LEU A 105 3.18 -2.46 7.54
N TYR A 106 2.25 -1.52 7.81
CA TYR A 106 1.09 -1.77 8.66
C TYR A 106 0.20 -2.90 8.14
N TYR A 107 0.05 -3.01 6.82
CA TYR A 107 -0.80 -4.00 6.16
C TYR A 107 -0.06 -5.32 5.86
N ALA A 108 1.26 -5.35 5.99
CA ALA A 108 2.04 -6.53 5.71
C ALA A 108 1.78 -7.64 6.75
N SER A 109 1.92 -8.89 6.31
CA SER A 109 1.84 -10.06 7.20
C SER A 109 2.81 -9.94 8.39
N GLU A 110 2.51 -10.59 9.50
CA GLU A 110 3.40 -10.63 10.69
C GLU A 110 4.83 -11.05 10.34
N ARG A 111 4.97 -12.03 9.44
CA ARG A 111 6.27 -12.50 8.94
C ARG A 111 7.06 -11.38 8.27
N LEU A 112 6.41 -10.52 7.47
CA LEU A 112 7.06 -9.40 6.80
C LEU A 112 7.28 -8.20 7.72
N ARG A 113 6.45 -8.02 8.75
CA ARG A 113 6.71 -7.08 9.86
C ARG A 113 7.88 -7.52 10.75
N ASP A 114 8.30 -8.77 10.66
CA ASP A 114 9.53 -9.31 11.24
C ASP A 114 10.66 -9.54 10.22
N ASP A 115 10.46 -9.14 8.94
CA ASP A 115 11.52 -9.19 7.93
C ASP A 115 12.36 -7.91 8.03
N ARG A 116 13.64 -8.08 8.36
CA ARG A 116 14.56 -6.98 8.62
C ARG A 116 14.71 -6.04 7.42
N GLU A 117 14.76 -6.58 6.21
CA GLU A 117 14.94 -5.81 4.98
C GLU A 117 13.69 -4.96 4.71
N VAL A 118 12.51 -5.57 4.79
CA VAL A 118 11.23 -4.87 4.59
C VAL A 118 11.07 -3.73 5.60
N VAL A 119 11.36 -4.01 6.88
CA VAL A 119 11.29 -2.99 7.94
C VAL A 119 12.29 -1.88 7.69
N LYS A 120 13.56 -2.21 7.37
CA LYS A 120 14.60 -1.21 7.07
C LYS A 120 14.17 -0.26 5.95
N THR A 121 13.69 -0.80 4.84
CA THR A 121 13.19 0.02 3.71
C THR A 121 12.03 0.92 4.14
N ALA A 122 11.08 0.40 4.92
CA ALA A 122 9.93 1.17 5.36
C ALA A 122 10.29 2.33 6.32
N ILE A 123 11.26 2.13 7.22
CA ILE A 123 11.69 3.16 8.18
C ILE A 123 12.64 4.20 7.57
N GLU A 124 13.37 3.85 6.51
CA GLU A 124 14.21 4.80 5.75
C GLU A 124 13.36 5.92 5.12
N ASN A 125 12.13 5.60 4.71
CA ASN A 125 11.17 6.59 4.22
C ASN A 125 10.53 7.40 5.37
N LYS A 126 10.20 6.75 6.50
CA LYS A 126 9.57 7.39 7.66
C LYS A 126 9.84 6.62 8.95
N GLY A 127 10.70 7.18 9.82
CA GLY A 127 11.17 6.50 11.04
C GLY A 127 10.06 6.02 11.99
N LEU A 128 8.95 6.75 12.10
CA LEU A 128 7.79 6.36 12.92
C LEU A 128 7.17 5.01 12.56
N ILE A 129 7.45 4.49 11.37
CA ILE A 129 6.93 3.20 10.89
C ILE A 129 7.49 2.01 11.69
N ILE A 130 8.61 2.19 12.41
CA ILE A 130 9.20 1.16 13.27
C ILE A 130 8.20 0.61 14.32
N LYS A 131 7.17 1.39 14.67
CA LYS A 131 6.08 0.95 15.57
C LYS A 131 5.30 -0.26 15.05
N TYR A 132 5.31 -0.50 13.75
CA TYR A 132 4.65 -1.64 13.12
C TYR A 132 5.56 -2.85 12.98
N ALA A 133 6.87 -2.70 13.18
CA ALA A 133 7.79 -3.83 13.20
C ALA A 133 7.53 -4.74 14.41
N SER A 134 8.00 -5.98 14.31
CA SER A 134 7.97 -6.92 15.42
C SER A 134 8.67 -6.36 16.67
N LEU A 135 8.35 -6.90 17.85
CA LEU A 135 9.05 -6.53 19.09
C LEU A 135 10.56 -6.82 19.00
N ARG A 136 10.92 -7.91 18.29
CA ARG A 136 12.31 -8.30 18.04
C ARG A 136 13.05 -7.21 17.26
N LEU A 137 12.49 -6.73 16.14
CA LEU A 137 13.11 -5.70 15.32
C LEU A 137 13.04 -4.30 15.93
N ARG A 138 12.08 -4.03 16.82
CA ARG A 138 12.08 -2.82 17.67
C ARG A 138 13.19 -2.81 18.73
N SER A 139 13.92 -3.92 18.86
CA SER A 139 15.12 -4.06 19.70
C SER A 139 16.41 -4.12 18.87
N ASP A 140 16.34 -3.98 17.54
CA ASP A 140 17.51 -3.90 16.66
C ASP A 140 18.11 -2.49 16.73
N LYS A 141 19.34 -2.37 17.23
CA LYS A 141 20.01 -1.08 17.42
C LYS A 141 20.20 -0.33 16.11
N GLU A 142 20.57 -1.01 15.02
CA GLU A 142 20.78 -0.35 13.72
C GLU A 142 19.46 0.20 13.17
N LEU A 143 18.38 -0.59 13.24
CA LEU A 143 17.05 -0.10 12.81
C LEU A 143 16.56 1.06 13.70
N ALA A 144 16.84 1.02 15.00
CA ALA A 144 16.50 2.10 15.91
C ALA A 144 17.23 3.41 15.55
N GLU A 145 18.53 3.34 15.23
CA GLU A 145 19.31 4.49 14.80
C GLU A 145 18.77 5.08 13.49
N ILE A 146 18.46 4.24 12.49
CA ILE A 146 17.86 4.68 11.22
C ILE A 146 16.53 5.38 11.49
N ALA A 147 15.66 4.77 12.29
CA ALA A 147 14.34 5.30 12.58
C ALA A 147 14.39 6.64 13.34
N ILE A 148 15.26 6.77 14.34
CA ILE A 148 15.40 8.02 15.11
C ILE A 148 15.98 9.16 14.26
N LYS A 149 16.97 8.86 13.40
CA LYS A 149 17.55 9.85 12.48
C LYS A 149 16.50 10.42 11.52
N GLN A 150 15.51 9.61 11.13
CA GLN A 150 14.37 10.05 10.32
C GLN A 150 13.30 10.77 11.14
N ASP A 151 12.95 10.26 12.33
CA ASP A 151 11.97 10.89 13.22
C ASP A 151 12.27 10.54 14.68
N LYS A 152 12.67 11.53 15.48
CA LYS A 152 13.00 11.34 16.91
C LYS A 152 11.87 10.68 17.72
N ARG A 153 10.61 10.81 17.30
CA ARG A 153 9.46 10.15 17.96
C ARG A 153 9.50 8.62 17.82
N ALA A 154 10.27 8.07 16.89
CA ALA A 154 10.53 6.63 16.78
C ALA A 154 11.02 6.02 18.10
N TYR A 155 11.76 6.80 18.90
CA TYR A 155 12.21 6.41 20.23
C TYR A 155 11.09 5.87 21.14
N LEU A 156 9.87 6.40 21.03
CA LEU A 156 8.71 5.96 21.84
C LEU A 156 8.39 4.48 21.64
N PHE A 157 8.72 3.93 20.47
CA PHE A 157 8.35 2.57 20.07
C PHE A 157 9.46 1.54 20.28
N LEU A 158 10.67 1.98 20.63
CA LEU A 158 11.79 1.08 20.90
C LEU A 158 11.58 0.27 22.19
N SER A 159 12.33 -0.83 22.28
CA SER A 159 12.38 -1.66 23.48
C SER A 159 12.88 -0.89 24.71
N LYS A 160 12.62 -1.43 25.91
CA LYS A 160 13.06 -0.80 27.16
C LYS A 160 14.58 -0.74 27.25
N GLU A 161 15.24 -1.76 26.72
CA GLU A 161 16.69 -1.93 26.69
C GLU A 161 17.33 -0.84 25.82
N LEU A 162 16.85 -0.64 24.59
CA LEU A 162 17.36 0.40 23.70
C LEU A 162 17.09 1.82 24.22
N LYS A 163 16.00 2.03 24.96
CA LYS A 163 15.74 3.33 25.62
C LYS A 163 16.78 3.67 26.70
N GLN A 164 17.50 2.67 27.22
CA GLN A 164 18.60 2.88 28.16
C GLN A 164 19.97 2.95 27.49
N ASP A 165 20.08 2.61 26.20
CA ASP A 165 21.33 2.69 25.44
C ASP A 165 21.78 4.14 25.27
N GLU A 166 23.03 4.42 25.65
CA GLU A 166 23.58 5.77 25.67
C GLU A 166 23.76 6.35 24.27
N ASP A 167 24.01 5.53 23.25
CA ASP A 167 24.11 6.01 21.87
C ASP A 167 22.72 6.37 21.33
N ILE A 168 21.70 5.58 21.65
CA ILE A 168 20.31 5.89 21.32
C ILE A 168 19.86 7.20 21.99
N LYS A 169 20.19 7.41 23.28
CA LYS A 169 19.84 8.65 24.00
C LYS A 169 20.47 9.89 23.36
N LYS A 170 21.74 9.81 22.92
CA LYS A 170 22.43 10.92 22.23
C LYS A 170 21.77 11.31 20.91
N LEU A 171 21.04 10.41 20.26
CA LEU A 171 20.34 10.72 19.00
C LEU A 171 19.06 11.55 19.21
N ILE A 172 18.50 11.56 20.42
CA ILE A 172 17.24 12.29 20.70
C ILE A 172 17.44 13.60 21.49
N SER A 173 18.60 13.80 22.13
CA SER A 173 19.01 15.10 22.69
C SER A 173 19.00 16.20 21.62
#